data_AF-A0A7Z6ZVB7-F1
#
_entry.id   AF-A0A7Z6ZVB7-F1
#
_cell.length_a   1.000
_cell.length_b   1.000
_cell.length_c   1.000
_cell.angle_alpha   90.00
_cell.angle_beta   90.00
_cell.angle_gamma   90.00
#
_symmetry.space_group_name_H-M   'P 1'
#
loop_
_entity.id
_entity.type
_entity.pdbx_description
1 polymer ?
#
loop_
_entity_poly.entity_id
_entity_poly.type
_entity_poly.pdbx_seq_one_letter_code
_entity_poly.pdbx_strand_id
1 'polypeptide(L)'
;MRISSILFGMSLLSAQALANEDNQRFNLIAPEAYQTEIDSALTTAQKRFAQWFGEPELIDVVLTEDIEAMQAVDVTKLAPLRLVFARQVLAAKQRDNQTLGSVLAHEVCHLWFIEWVKSQGFEQERLQPLPAYGHSAIPDWFDEVVAVGCEGTEMANMRRTMDFELVPMHTYMTQIHPVYAQIKAQIQAQLAARSDAEKKSGQAVFSMQLDDDAPRHFYRQSAWMSDFISSQKTESFSAQWLSQFVTAGSNPDQQAEALGFSSAAALEQSFTEFVQYQRP
;
A
#
# COMPACT_ATOMS: atom_id res chain seq x y z
N MET A 1 -64.33 -0.15 -31.62
CA MET A 1 -64.89 -1.28 -30.84
C MET A 1 -64.45 -2.55 -31.56
N ARG A 2 -63.64 -3.50 -31.07
CA ARG A 2 -63.12 -3.92 -29.75
C ARG A 2 -61.65 -4.37 -30.00
N ILE A 3 -60.64 -3.87 -29.28
CA ILE A 3 -60.06 -4.42 -28.04
C ILE A 3 -60.05 -5.96 -27.98
N SER A 4 -58.87 -6.54 -28.19
CA SER A 4 -58.45 -7.79 -27.52
C SER A 4 -57.09 -7.54 -26.90
N SER A 5 -57.11 -7.39 -25.58
CA SER A 5 -55.96 -7.38 -24.69
C SER A 5 -55.60 -8.81 -24.33
N ILE A 6 -54.32 -9.17 -24.42
CA ILE A 6 -53.75 -10.26 -23.61
C ILE A 6 -52.52 -9.66 -22.93
N LEU A 7 -52.57 -9.69 -21.61
CA LEU A 7 -51.61 -9.16 -20.66
C LEU A 7 -51.28 -10.32 -19.72
N PHE A 8 -50.03 -10.76 -19.73
CA PHE A 8 -49.30 -11.52 -18.71
C PHE A 8 -47.83 -11.35 -19.15
N GLY A 9 -46.94 -10.67 -18.46
CA GLY A 9 -46.79 -10.55 -17.01
C GLY A 9 -45.53 -11.32 -16.64
N MET A 10 -44.37 -10.66 -16.68
CA MET A 10 -43.18 -11.14 -15.96
C MET A 10 -42.22 -10.00 -15.63
N SER A 11 -42.19 -9.72 -14.33
CA SER A 11 -41.10 -9.20 -13.49
C SER A 11 -40.36 -7.93 -13.93
N LEU A 12 -40.71 -6.82 -13.25
CA LEU A 12 -39.78 -5.74 -12.97
C LEU A 12 -38.60 -6.29 -12.13
N LEU A 13 -37.44 -6.41 -12.75
CA LEU A 13 -36.15 -6.19 -12.08
C LEU A 13 -35.63 -4.84 -12.59
N SER A 14 -36.03 -3.79 -11.91
CA SER A 14 -35.46 -2.46 -12.04
C SER A 14 -34.38 -2.29 -10.97
N ALA A 15 -33.13 -2.11 -11.36
CA ALA A 15 -32.23 -1.09 -10.82
C ALA A 15 -30.86 -1.17 -11.50
N GLN A 16 -30.59 -0.16 -12.34
CA GLN A 16 -29.28 0.50 -12.49
C GLN A 16 -28.10 -0.36 -12.98
N ALA A 17 -28.15 -0.71 -14.26
CA ALA A 17 -26.95 -0.59 -15.09
C ALA A 17 -26.65 0.92 -15.28
N LEU A 18 -25.84 1.49 -14.39
CA LEU A 18 -25.30 2.84 -14.54
C LEU A 18 -23.90 2.73 -15.14
N ALA A 19 -23.78 3.18 -16.39
CA ALA A 19 -22.54 3.26 -17.13
C ALA A 19 -21.45 4.05 -16.37
N ASN A 20 -20.48 3.34 -15.79
CA ASN A 20 -19.05 3.66 -15.76
C ASN A 20 -18.18 2.49 -15.21
N GLU A 21 -18.55 1.23 -15.46
CA GLU A 21 -17.92 0.03 -14.86
C GLU A 21 -16.69 -0.53 -15.61
N ASP A 22 -16.29 0.03 -16.76
CA ASP A 22 -15.49 -0.73 -17.73
C ASP A 22 -13.95 -0.79 -17.54
N ASN A 23 -13.37 -0.22 -16.47
CA ASN A 23 -11.91 -0.27 -16.27
C ASN A 23 -11.48 -0.59 -14.83
N GLN A 24 -12.25 -1.38 -14.07
CA GLN A 24 -11.72 -1.89 -12.80
C GLN A 24 -10.50 -2.79 -13.07
N ARG A 25 -9.38 -2.50 -12.38
CA ARG A 25 -8.12 -3.25 -12.46
C ARG A 25 -7.93 -4.14 -11.24
N PHE A 26 -9.02 -4.57 -10.62
CA PHE A 26 -9.02 -5.55 -9.55
C PHE A 26 -10.24 -6.46 -9.63
N ASN A 27 -10.08 -7.72 -9.21
CA ASN A 27 -11.20 -8.62 -8.91
C ASN A 27 -11.29 -8.81 -7.40
N LEU A 28 -12.46 -8.56 -6.81
CA LEU A 28 -12.68 -8.70 -5.37
C LEU A 28 -13.41 -10.01 -5.04
N ILE A 29 -12.79 -10.84 -4.21
CA ILE A 29 -13.40 -12.06 -3.63
C ILE A 29 -13.43 -11.88 -2.11
N ALA A 30 -14.56 -11.41 -1.59
CA ALA A 30 -14.74 -11.11 -0.17
C ALA A 30 -16.15 -11.47 0.33
N PRO A 31 -16.35 -11.69 1.64
CA PRO A 31 -17.68 -11.83 2.21
C PRO A 31 -18.54 -10.60 1.91
N GLU A 32 -19.82 -10.83 1.60
CA GLU A 32 -20.77 -9.80 1.14
C GLU A 32 -20.79 -8.55 2.05
N ALA A 33 -20.71 -8.76 3.38
CA ALA A 33 -20.72 -7.71 4.38
C ALA A 33 -19.59 -6.66 4.23
N TYR A 34 -18.50 -6.98 3.54
CA TYR A 34 -17.35 -6.10 3.36
C TYR A 34 -17.16 -5.62 1.92
N GLN A 35 -17.90 -6.18 0.95
CA GLN A 35 -17.64 -5.94 -0.47
C GLN A 35 -17.74 -4.46 -0.84
N THR A 36 -18.82 -3.77 -0.44
CA THR A 36 -19.03 -2.36 -0.79
C THR A 36 -17.93 -1.45 -0.24
N GLU A 37 -17.50 -1.67 0.99
CA GLU A 37 -16.45 -0.87 1.63
C GLU A 37 -15.10 -1.08 0.93
N ILE A 38 -14.73 -2.34 0.69
CA ILE A 38 -13.46 -2.70 0.06
C ILE A 38 -13.44 -2.23 -1.40
N ASP A 39 -14.51 -2.47 -2.16
CA ASP A 39 -14.61 -2.02 -3.56
C ASP A 39 -14.46 -0.51 -3.69
N SER A 40 -15.10 0.26 -2.79
CA SER A 40 -14.97 1.72 -2.76
C SER A 40 -13.53 2.17 -2.46
N ALA A 41 -12.86 1.53 -1.51
CA ALA A 41 -11.48 1.83 -1.15
C ALA A 41 -10.51 1.47 -2.29
N LEU A 42 -10.65 0.29 -2.90
CA LEU A 42 -9.83 -0.17 -4.03
C LEU A 42 -10.04 0.69 -5.28
N THR A 43 -11.28 1.08 -5.58
CA THR A 43 -11.59 2.00 -6.68
C THR A 43 -10.92 3.37 -6.47
N THR A 44 -10.90 3.86 -5.23
CA THR A 44 -10.21 5.12 -4.90
C THR A 44 -8.70 4.97 -5.06
N ALA A 45 -8.12 3.89 -4.55
CA ALA A 45 -6.70 3.59 -4.68
C ALA A 45 -6.27 3.48 -6.15
N GLN A 46 -7.04 2.75 -6.98
CA GLN A 46 -6.76 2.61 -8.42
C GLN A 46 -6.70 3.98 -9.10
N LYS A 47 -7.68 4.86 -8.86
CA LYS A 47 -7.73 6.19 -9.46
C LYS A 47 -6.51 7.03 -9.06
N ARG A 48 -6.12 6.98 -7.79
CA ARG A 48 -4.95 7.74 -7.29
C ARG A 48 -3.64 7.19 -7.82
N PHE A 49 -3.49 5.86 -7.84
CA PHE A 49 -2.35 5.20 -8.46
C PHE A 49 -2.22 5.62 -9.93
N ALA A 50 -3.33 5.61 -10.67
CA ALA A 50 -3.35 5.97 -12.08
C ALA A 50 -2.97 7.42 -12.38
N GLN A 51 -3.20 8.36 -11.46
CA GLN A 51 -2.75 9.74 -11.61
C GLN A 51 -1.22 9.85 -11.65
N TRP A 52 -0.54 9.00 -10.88
CA TRP A 52 0.91 9.02 -10.72
C TRP A 52 1.61 8.17 -11.77
N PHE A 53 1.08 6.97 -12.03
CA PHE A 53 1.80 5.90 -12.73
C PHE A 53 1.07 5.36 -13.97
N GLY A 54 -0.15 5.83 -14.24
CA GLY A 54 -1.03 5.28 -15.26
C GLY A 54 -1.79 4.02 -14.80
N GLU A 55 -2.55 3.41 -15.70
CA GLU A 55 -3.42 2.28 -15.38
C GLU A 55 -2.64 1.10 -14.77
N PRO A 56 -3.02 0.61 -13.58
CA PRO A 56 -2.30 -0.49 -12.93
C PRO A 56 -2.60 -1.86 -13.57
N GLU A 57 -1.76 -2.83 -13.26
CA GLU A 57 -2.00 -4.23 -13.61
C GLU A 57 -3.22 -4.81 -12.88
N LEU A 58 -3.90 -5.77 -13.52
CA LEU A 58 -5.05 -6.44 -12.92
C LEU A 58 -4.60 -7.27 -11.70
N ILE A 59 -5.23 -7.04 -10.55
CA ILE A 59 -4.95 -7.77 -9.29
C ILE A 59 -6.18 -8.52 -8.76
N ASP A 60 -6.00 -9.76 -8.32
CA ASP A 60 -7.03 -10.45 -7.53
C ASP A 60 -6.85 -10.14 -6.03
N VAL A 61 -7.88 -9.60 -5.39
CA VAL A 61 -7.91 -9.33 -3.95
C VAL A 61 -8.88 -10.29 -3.27
N VAL A 62 -8.34 -11.19 -2.45
CA VAL A 62 -9.09 -12.23 -1.75
C VAL A 62 -9.05 -11.98 -0.26
N LEU A 63 -10.22 -11.75 0.33
CA LEU A 63 -10.42 -11.66 1.76
C LEU A 63 -11.16 -12.92 2.25
N THR A 64 -10.53 -13.63 3.17
CA THR A 64 -11.10 -14.80 3.84
C THR A 64 -11.39 -14.48 5.31
N GLU A 65 -12.21 -15.26 6.00
CA GLU A 65 -12.51 -15.00 7.42
C GLU A 65 -11.29 -15.25 8.33
N ASP A 66 -10.58 -16.36 8.11
CA ASP A 66 -9.48 -16.82 8.95
C ASP A 66 -8.31 -17.40 8.13
N ILE A 67 -7.23 -17.75 8.83
CA ILE A 67 -6.01 -18.28 8.22
C ILE A 67 -6.24 -19.66 7.58
N GLU A 68 -7.14 -20.48 8.11
CA GLU A 68 -7.42 -21.81 7.54
C GLU A 68 -8.08 -21.66 6.17
N ALA A 69 -9.10 -20.81 6.08
CA ALA A 69 -9.75 -20.45 4.82
C ALA A 69 -8.75 -19.81 3.83
N MET A 70 -7.86 -18.94 4.32
CA MET A 70 -6.80 -18.32 3.51
C MET A 70 -5.86 -19.38 2.89
N GLN A 71 -5.47 -20.40 3.67
CA GLN A 71 -4.59 -21.49 3.21
C GLN A 71 -5.29 -22.42 2.22
N ALA A 72 -6.62 -22.51 2.27
CA ALA A 72 -7.41 -23.30 1.34
C ALA A 72 -7.65 -22.61 -0.02
N VAL A 73 -7.28 -21.33 -0.18
CA VAL A 73 -7.42 -20.60 -1.44
C VAL A 73 -6.55 -21.24 -2.53
N ASP A 74 -7.19 -21.68 -3.61
CA ASP A 74 -6.50 -22.20 -4.79
C ASP A 74 -5.90 -21.04 -5.61
N VAL A 75 -4.68 -20.65 -5.24
CA VAL A 75 -3.96 -19.55 -5.89
C VAL A 75 -3.66 -19.78 -7.37
N THR A 76 -3.83 -21.01 -7.89
CA THR A 76 -3.64 -21.32 -9.32
C THR A 76 -4.78 -20.81 -10.19
N LYS A 77 -5.93 -20.49 -9.57
CA LYS A 77 -7.10 -19.91 -10.24
C LYS A 77 -7.12 -18.38 -10.21
N LEU A 78 -6.16 -17.77 -9.52
CA LEU A 78 -6.05 -16.33 -9.39
C LEU A 78 -5.10 -15.75 -10.44
N ALA A 79 -5.23 -14.45 -10.70
CA ALA A 79 -4.29 -13.67 -11.48
C ALA A 79 -2.84 -13.79 -10.93
N PRO A 80 -1.82 -13.55 -11.77
CA PRO A 80 -0.43 -13.55 -11.33
C PRO A 80 -0.17 -12.54 -10.21
N LEU A 81 -0.70 -11.33 -10.36
CA LEU A 81 -0.72 -10.33 -9.30
C LEU A 81 -1.94 -10.58 -8.41
N ARG A 82 -1.71 -10.81 -7.13
CA ARG A 82 -2.76 -11.18 -6.18
C ARG A 82 -2.40 -10.83 -4.76
N LEU A 83 -3.43 -10.55 -3.97
CA LEU A 83 -3.37 -10.35 -2.54
C LEU A 83 -4.38 -11.26 -1.86
N VAL A 84 -3.90 -12.13 -0.96
CA VAL A 84 -4.76 -13.03 -0.18
C VAL A 84 -4.56 -12.73 1.29
N PHE A 85 -5.62 -12.31 1.97
CA PHE A 85 -5.59 -12.00 3.41
C PHE A 85 -6.70 -12.72 4.17
N ALA A 86 -6.40 -13.00 5.43
CA ALA A 86 -7.39 -13.41 6.42
C ALA A 86 -7.85 -12.19 7.22
N ARG A 87 -9.16 -12.03 7.41
CA ARG A 87 -9.75 -10.95 8.19
C ARG A 87 -9.22 -10.98 9.62
N GLN A 88 -9.03 -12.14 10.23
CA GLN A 88 -8.45 -12.21 11.58
C GLN A 88 -7.04 -11.59 11.69
N VAL A 89 -6.24 -11.64 10.62
CA VAL A 89 -4.91 -11.00 10.57
C VAL A 89 -5.08 -9.48 10.43
N LEU A 90 -6.07 -9.04 9.65
CA LEU A 90 -6.39 -7.64 9.48
C LEU A 90 -7.04 -7.03 10.71
N ALA A 91 -7.86 -7.75 11.46
CA ALA A 91 -8.46 -7.31 12.72
C ALA A 91 -7.39 -7.01 13.78
N ALA A 92 -6.26 -7.72 13.74
CA ALA A 92 -5.10 -7.41 14.59
C ALA A 92 -4.31 -6.17 14.09
N LYS A 93 -4.44 -5.80 12.81
CA LYS A 93 -3.87 -4.58 12.23
C LYS A 93 -4.82 -3.37 12.32
N GLN A 94 -6.14 -3.61 12.37
CA GLN A 94 -7.17 -2.59 12.47
C GLN A 94 -7.02 -1.85 13.80
N ARG A 95 -6.73 -0.56 13.70
CA ARG A 95 -6.79 0.39 14.81
C ARG A 95 -8.16 1.06 14.83
N ASP A 96 -8.51 1.74 15.91
CA ASP A 96 -9.84 2.33 16.16
C ASP A 96 -10.43 3.15 14.99
N ASN A 97 -9.60 3.63 14.06
CA ASN A 97 -10.00 4.47 12.91
C ASN A 97 -9.50 3.92 11.54
N GLN A 98 -9.22 2.62 11.43
CA GLN A 98 -8.83 1.99 10.17
C GLN A 98 -9.90 0.99 9.72
N THR A 99 -10.42 1.19 8.51
CA THR A 99 -11.37 0.27 7.92
C THR A 99 -10.63 -0.88 7.22
N LEU A 100 -11.33 -1.98 6.93
CA LEU A 100 -10.71 -3.12 6.28
C LEU A 100 -10.28 -2.78 4.86
N GLY A 101 -11.13 -2.05 4.14
CA GLY A 101 -10.89 -1.54 2.81
C GLY A 101 -9.68 -0.61 2.76
N SER A 102 -9.48 0.26 3.76
CA SER A 102 -8.33 1.18 3.75
C SER A 102 -6.99 0.44 3.88
N VAL A 103 -6.93 -0.58 4.74
CA VAL A 103 -5.73 -1.41 4.88
C VAL A 103 -5.47 -2.22 3.60
N LEU A 104 -6.51 -2.82 3.00
CA LEU A 104 -6.34 -3.56 1.75
C LEU A 104 -5.90 -2.65 0.59
N ALA A 105 -6.48 -1.45 0.47
CA ALA A 105 -6.10 -0.46 -0.53
C ALA A 105 -4.62 -0.05 -0.43
N HIS A 106 -4.13 0.15 0.79
CA HIS A 106 -2.72 0.42 1.07
C HIS A 106 -1.81 -0.71 0.55
N GLU A 107 -2.09 -1.96 0.96
CA GLU A 107 -1.29 -3.14 0.60
C GLU A 107 -1.36 -3.43 -0.92
N VAL A 108 -2.51 -3.18 -1.56
CA VAL A 108 -2.67 -3.31 -3.02
C VAL A 108 -1.81 -2.29 -3.77
N CYS A 109 -1.68 -1.06 -3.27
CA CYS A 109 -0.84 -0.07 -3.94
C CYS A 109 0.65 -0.39 -3.89
N HIS A 110 1.15 -1.03 -2.82
CA HIS A 110 2.50 -1.60 -2.85
C HIS A 110 2.68 -2.60 -3.99
N LEU A 111 1.71 -3.51 -4.17
CA LEU A 111 1.78 -4.55 -5.21
C LEU A 111 1.70 -3.96 -6.62
N TRP A 112 0.82 -3.00 -6.86
CA TRP A 112 0.79 -2.27 -8.14
C TRP A 112 2.09 -1.52 -8.39
N PHE A 113 2.66 -0.89 -7.36
CA PHE A 113 3.91 -0.16 -7.50
C PHE A 113 5.08 -1.10 -7.81
N ILE A 114 5.18 -2.26 -7.16
CA ILE A 114 6.16 -3.30 -7.48
C ILE A 114 6.06 -3.70 -8.95
N GLU A 115 4.86 -4.01 -9.46
CA GLU A 115 4.69 -4.40 -10.86
C GLU A 115 4.96 -3.25 -11.83
N TRP A 116 4.59 -2.02 -11.46
CA TRP A 116 4.93 -0.85 -12.25
C TRP A 116 6.45 -0.65 -12.33
N VAL A 117 7.19 -0.73 -11.21
CA VAL A 117 8.64 -0.63 -11.18
C VAL A 117 9.29 -1.70 -12.06
N LYS A 118 8.79 -2.94 -12.00
CA LYS A 118 9.23 -4.04 -12.89
C LYS A 118 8.97 -3.74 -14.36
N SER A 119 7.81 -3.16 -14.69
CA SER A 119 7.48 -2.75 -16.06
C SER A 119 8.42 -1.66 -16.60
N GLN A 120 9.06 -0.89 -15.71
CA GLN A 120 10.08 0.10 -16.08
C GLN A 120 11.48 -0.51 -16.26
N GLY A 121 11.65 -1.84 -16.11
CA GLY A 121 12.91 -2.55 -16.35
C GLY A 121 13.78 -2.76 -15.10
N PHE A 122 13.24 -2.52 -13.90
CA PHE A 122 13.94 -2.80 -12.64
C PHE A 122 13.51 -4.17 -12.10
N GLU A 123 14.46 -5.08 -11.96
CA GLU A 123 14.16 -6.44 -11.48
C GLU A 123 13.97 -6.48 -9.96
N GLN A 124 13.04 -7.32 -9.52
CA GLN A 124 12.87 -7.64 -8.10
C GLN A 124 13.96 -8.65 -7.68
N GLU A 125 14.89 -8.20 -6.86
CA GLU A 125 15.87 -9.08 -6.23
C GLU A 125 15.21 -9.85 -5.09
N ARG A 126 15.45 -11.17 -5.08
CA ARG A 126 15.10 -12.01 -3.94
C ARG A 126 16.13 -11.83 -2.84
N LEU A 127 15.90 -10.87 -1.95
CA LEU A 127 16.63 -10.80 -0.70
C LEU A 127 16.29 -12.05 0.12
N GLN A 128 17.23 -12.97 0.25
CA GLN A 128 17.13 -14.16 1.11
C GLN A 128 17.84 -13.84 2.44
N PRO A 129 17.33 -14.25 3.62
CA PRO A 129 16.16 -15.10 3.88
C PRO A 129 14.85 -14.35 4.23
N LEU A 130 14.86 -13.02 4.20
CA LEU A 130 13.71 -12.21 4.63
C LEU A 130 13.02 -11.58 3.42
N PRO A 131 11.68 -11.67 3.30
CA PRO A 131 10.96 -11.01 2.22
C PRO A 131 11.25 -9.50 2.26
N ALA A 132 11.60 -8.92 1.12
CA ALA A 132 11.71 -7.47 0.98
C ALA A 132 10.34 -6.83 1.30
N TYR A 133 10.36 -5.70 2.01
CA TYR A 133 9.21 -4.81 2.07
C TYR A 133 9.21 -4.00 0.78
N GLY A 134 8.13 -4.04 0.00
CA GLY A 134 8.07 -3.35 -1.29
C GLY A 134 9.03 -3.90 -2.37
N HIS A 135 9.35 -3.05 -3.35
CA HIS A 135 10.26 -3.39 -4.44
C HIS A 135 11.73 -3.26 -4.00
N SER A 136 12.57 -4.27 -4.25
CA SER A 136 13.96 -4.30 -3.73
C SER A 136 14.85 -3.15 -4.23
N ALA A 137 14.55 -2.65 -5.42
CA ALA A 137 15.26 -1.54 -6.05
C ALA A 137 14.80 -0.16 -5.56
N ILE A 138 13.73 -0.05 -4.77
CA ILE A 138 13.14 1.24 -4.36
C ILE A 138 13.28 1.42 -2.86
N PRO A 139 13.63 2.62 -2.35
CA PRO A 139 13.73 2.83 -0.92
C PRO A 139 12.37 2.77 -0.25
N ASP A 140 12.35 2.18 0.95
CA ASP A 140 11.15 1.95 1.76
C ASP A 140 10.31 3.21 1.98
N TRP A 141 10.93 4.40 2.09
CA TRP A 141 10.20 5.65 2.24
C TRP A 141 9.34 5.98 1.02
N PHE A 142 9.84 5.74 -0.20
CA PHE A 142 9.14 6.08 -1.42
C PHE A 142 8.04 5.06 -1.73
N ASP A 143 8.31 3.78 -1.49
CA ASP A 143 7.31 2.72 -1.53
C ASP A 143 6.13 3.04 -0.57
N GLU A 144 6.43 3.47 0.65
CA GLU A 144 5.39 3.91 1.59
C GLU A 144 4.66 5.17 1.12
N VAL A 145 5.36 6.19 0.60
CA VAL A 145 4.75 7.41 0.04
C VAL A 145 3.72 7.09 -1.05
N VAL A 146 4.00 6.09 -1.87
CA VAL A 146 3.05 5.61 -2.89
C VAL A 146 1.84 4.95 -2.25
N ALA A 147 2.05 4.00 -1.33
CA ALA A 147 0.96 3.28 -0.69
C ALA A 147 0.02 4.19 0.11
N VAL A 148 0.56 5.14 0.87
CA VAL A 148 -0.24 6.13 1.62
C VAL A 148 -0.88 7.18 0.73
N GLY A 149 -0.28 7.47 -0.43
CA GLY A 149 -0.86 8.35 -1.44
C GLY A 149 -2.16 7.78 -1.98
N CYS A 150 -2.21 6.45 -2.15
CA CYS A 150 -3.41 5.74 -2.57
C CYS A 150 -4.52 5.67 -1.52
N GLU A 151 -4.20 5.81 -0.23
CA GLU A 151 -5.19 5.70 0.84
C GLU A 151 -6.32 6.73 0.66
N GLY A 152 -7.56 6.27 0.64
CA GLY A 152 -8.74 7.12 0.75
C GLY A 152 -9.22 7.27 2.20
N THR A 153 -10.35 7.96 2.39
CA THR A 153 -11.19 7.90 3.59
C THR A 153 -10.57 8.50 4.88
N GLU A 154 -11.01 8.00 6.04
CA GLU A 154 -10.66 8.45 7.37
C GLU A 154 -9.19 8.19 7.72
N MET A 155 -8.62 7.05 7.30
CA MET A 155 -7.21 6.72 7.56
C MET A 155 -6.27 7.75 6.93
N ALA A 156 -6.54 8.14 5.68
CA ALA A 156 -5.81 9.18 4.97
C ALA A 156 -5.92 10.54 5.67
N ASN A 157 -7.12 10.90 6.17
CA ASN A 157 -7.36 12.13 6.93
C ASN A 157 -6.64 12.11 8.27
N MET A 158 -6.67 11.00 9.00
CA MET A 158 -6.01 10.85 10.29
C MET A 158 -4.49 11.05 10.15
N ARG A 159 -3.85 10.43 9.14
CA ARG A 159 -2.41 10.62 8.90
C ARG A 159 -2.05 12.10 8.62
N ARG A 160 -2.98 12.86 8.04
CA ARG A 160 -2.81 14.28 7.66
C ARG A 160 -3.23 15.29 8.73
N THR A 161 -4.04 14.88 9.71
CA THR A 161 -4.59 15.79 10.73
C THR A 161 -3.98 15.58 12.10
N MET A 162 -3.41 14.41 12.38
CA MET A 162 -2.71 14.16 13.63
C MET A 162 -1.30 14.77 13.61
N ASP A 163 -0.93 15.40 14.72
CA ASP A 163 0.42 15.91 14.90
C ASP A 163 1.47 14.79 14.88
N PHE A 164 2.66 15.11 14.41
CA PHE A 164 3.81 14.22 14.40
C PHE A 164 5.11 15.02 14.40
N GLU A 165 6.10 14.47 15.09
CA GLU A 165 7.49 14.91 14.98
C GLU A 165 8.05 14.52 13.60
N LEU A 166 8.67 15.49 12.93
CA LEU A 166 9.38 15.26 11.68
C LEU A 166 10.63 14.42 11.95
N VAL A 167 10.71 13.26 11.30
CA VAL A 167 11.95 12.50 11.20
C VAL A 167 12.89 13.27 10.28
N PRO A 168 14.14 13.55 10.69
CA PRO A 168 15.11 14.24 9.84
C PRO A 168 15.18 13.61 8.45
N MET A 169 15.17 14.43 7.40
CA MET A 169 14.96 13.96 6.02
C MET A 169 15.98 12.89 5.61
N HIS A 170 17.24 13.07 5.98
CA HIS A 170 18.28 12.08 5.74
C HIS A 170 17.97 10.72 6.41
N THR A 171 17.50 10.73 7.66
CA THR A 171 17.08 9.51 8.37
C THR A 171 15.85 8.89 7.71
N TYR A 172 14.83 9.71 7.41
CA TYR A 172 13.60 9.26 6.76
C TYR A 172 13.87 8.56 5.41
N MET A 173 14.78 9.11 4.60
CA MET A 173 15.07 8.59 3.26
C MET A 173 15.99 7.35 3.24
N THR A 174 16.64 7.04 4.36
CA THR A 174 17.62 5.92 4.45
C THR A 174 17.21 4.82 5.42
N GLN A 175 16.22 5.08 6.28
CA GLN A 175 15.77 4.08 7.23
C GLN A 175 15.08 2.92 6.54
N ILE A 176 15.28 1.73 7.10
CA ILE A 176 14.47 0.55 6.79
C ILE A 176 13.05 0.81 7.33
N HIS A 177 12.05 0.33 6.61
CA HIS A 177 10.65 0.38 6.99
C HIS A 177 10.48 -0.05 8.47
N PRO A 178 9.93 0.81 9.35
CA PRO A 178 9.97 0.56 10.79
C PRO A 178 9.37 -0.78 11.23
N VAL A 179 8.26 -1.20 10.61
CA VAL A 179 7.63 -2.50 10.91
C VAL A 179 8.56 -3.65 10.47
N TYR A 180 9.22 -3.51 9.33
CA TYR A 180 10.13 -4.54 8.84
C TYR A 180 11.40 -4.62 9.69
N ALA A 181 11.93 -3.48 10.14
CA ALA A 181 13.03 -3.43 11.09
C ALA A 181 12.70 -4.17 12.40
N GLN A 182 11.48 -4.01 12.92
CA GLN A 182 10.99 -4.72 14.11
C GLN A 182 10.87 -6.23 13.85
N ILE A 183 10.27 -6.65 12.74
CA ILE A 183 10.16 -8.07 12.35
C ILE A 183 11.55 -8.70 12.23
N LYS A 184 12.48 -8.02 11.53
CA LYS A 184 13.87 -8.47 11.37
C LYS A 184 14.57 -8.63 12.71
N ALA A 185 14.43 -7.66 13.61
CA ALA A 185 15.02 -7.72 14.95
C ALA A 185 14.44 -8.89 15.76
N GLN A 186 13.14 -9.13 15.69
CA GLN A 186 12.49 -10.26 16.38
C GLN A 186 12.98 -11.61 15.83
N ILE A 187 13.04 -11.77 14.51
CA ILE A 187 13.57 -12.98 13.88
C ILE A 187 15.02 -13.21 14.28
N GLN A 188 15.87 -12.17 14.24
CA GLN A 188 17.28 -12.26 14.63
C GLN A 188 17.44 -12.63 16.12
N ALA A 189 16.69 -12.00 17.02
CA ALA A 189 16.71 -12.29 18.45
C ALA A 189 16.29 -13.75 18.74
N GLN A 190 15.25 -14.23 18.05
CA GLN A 190 14.81 -15.63 18.20
C GLN A 190 15.81 -16.62 17.61
N LEU A 191 16.42 -16.33 16.45
CA LEU A 191 17.48 -17.18 15.89
C LEU A 191 18.70 -17.25 16.82
N ALA A 192 19.02 -16.15 17.50
CA ALA A 192 20.09 -16.11 18.51
C ALA A 192 19.71 -16.85 19.81
N ALA A 193 18.43 -16.89 20.18
CA ALA A 193 17.93 -17.54 21.39
C ALA A 193 17.69 -19.06 21.24
N ARG A 194 17.67 -19.62 20.02
CA ARG A 194 17.44 -21.06 19.80
C ARG A 194 18.63 -21.92 20.21
N SER A 195 18.36 -22.97 20.98
CA SER A 195 19.31 -24.08 21.16
C SER A 195 19.45 -24.89 19.86
N ASP A 196 20.55 -25.65 19.70
CA ASP A 196 20.79 -26.46 18.49
C ASP A 196 19.74 -27.55 18.23
N ALA A 197 18.96 -27.92 19.25
CA ALA A 197 17.84 -28.87 19.13
C ALA A 197 16.57 -28.22 18.56
N GLU A 198 16.30 -26.96 18.88
CA GLU A 198 15.11 -26.20 18.44
C GLU A 198 15.25 -25.63 17.03
N LYS A 199 16.47 -25.56 16.49
CA LYS A 199 16.71 -25.26 15.08
C LYS A 199 16.09 -26.32 14.14
N LYS A 200 15.80 -27.54 14.64
CA LYS A 200 15.32 -28.68 13.82
C LYS A 200 13.80 -28.79 13.68
N SER A 201 12.98 -28.14 14.52
CA SER A 201 11.51 -28.30 14.49
C SER A 201 10.77 -27.36 13.53
N GLY A 202 11.47 -26.40 12.90
CA GLY A 202 11.02 -25.70 11.69
C GLY A 202 9.85 -24.72 11.80
N GLN A 203 9.03 -24.75 12.85
CA GLN A 203 7.84 -23.90 12.96
C GLN A 203 7.97 -22.88 14.09
N ALA A 204 7.93 -21.59 13.75
CA ALA A 204 7.75 -20.50 14.70
C ALA A 204 6.45 -19.76 14.35
N VAL A 205 5.61 -19.55 15.36
CA VAL A 205 4.45 -18.67 15.29
C VAL A 205 4.86 -17.34 15.90
N PHE A 206 4.73 -16.26 15.13
CA PHE A 206 5.18 -14.93 15.52
C PHE A 206 4.01 -14.12 16.07
N SER A 207 4.16 -13.60 17.28
CA SER A 207 3.26 -12.60 17.88
C SER A 207 3.96 -11.26 17.80
N MET A 208 3.35 -10.29 17.11
CA MET A 208 3.91 -8.95 16.93
C MET A 208 3.11 -7.98 17.81
N GLN A 209 3.77 -7.37 18.79
CA GLN A 209 3.27 -6.18 19.49
C GLN A 209 3.93 -4.94 18.87
N LEU A 210 3.12 -4.06 18.30
CA LEU A 210 3.56 -2.79 17.70
C LEU A 210 3.28 -1.65 18.72
N ASP A 211 4.08 -1.57 19.78
CA ASP A 211 3.93 -0.55 20.83
C ASP A 211 4.81 0.71 20.63
N ASP A 212 5.36 0.90 19.43
CA ASP A 212 6.24 2.03 19.13
C ASP A 212 5.51 3.14 18.34
N ASP A 213 5.75 4.39 18.71
CA ASP A 213 5.29 5.57 17.98
C ASP A 213 6.13 5.83 16.72
N ALA A 214 7.37 5.32 16.63
CA ALA A 214 8.26 5.52 15.48
C ALA A 214 7.64 5.12 14.12
N PRO A 215 6.97 3.95 13.98
CA PRO A 215 6.20 3.64 12.77
C PRO A 215 5.14 4.71 12.44
N ARG A 216 4.48 5.29 13.46
CA ARG A 216 3.43 6.30 13.24
C ARG A 216 4.00 7.59 12.65
N HIS A 217 5.16 8.05 13.13
CA HIS A 217 5.82 9.23 12.59
C HIS A 217 6.23 9.03 11.13
N PHE A 218 6.84 7.88 10.81
CA PHE A 218 7.18 7.53 9.43
C PHE A 218 5.94 7.53 8.52
N TYR A 219 4.89 6.86 8.96
CA TYR A 219 3.63 6.75 8.24
C TYR A 219 2.92 8.09 8.00
N ARG A 220 2.96 9.00 8.98
CA ARG A 220 2.42 10.35 8.83
C ARG A 220 3.30 11.19 7.91
N GLN A 221 4.62 11.16 8.09
CA GLN A 221 5.56 11.86 7.22
C GLN A 221 5.43 11.42 5.77
N SER A 222 5.25 10.12 5.49
CA SER A 222 4.99 9.60 4.14
C SER A 222 3.70 10.14 3.54
N ALA A 223 2.62 10.27 4.33
CA ALA A 223 1.37 10.86 3.82
C ALA A 223 1.55 12.33 3.45
N TRP A 224 2.24 13.09 4.29
CA TRP A 224 2.57 14.49 4.02
C TRP A 224 3.53 14.66 2.85
N MET A 225 4.52 13.77 2.71
CA MET A 225 5.46 13.76 1.58
C MET A 225 4.74 13.42 0.27
N SER A 226 3.76 12.52 0.29
CA SER A 226 2.89 12.23 -0.86
C SER A 226 2.15 13.48 -1.36
N ASP A 227 1.57 14.25 -0.43
CA ASP A 227 0.90 15.52 -0.75
C ASP A 227 1.90 16.58 -1.25
N PHE A 228 3.07 16.66 -0.61
CA PHE A 228 4.14 17.57 -1.02
C PHE A 228 4.58 17.29 -2.46
N ILE A 229 4.93 16.05 -2.78
CA ILE A 229 5.36 15.65 -4.13
C ILE A 229 4.26 15.94 -5.16
N SER A 230 3.01 15.62 -4.83
CA SER A 230 1.85 15.94 -5.68
C SER A 230 1.66 17.44 -5.92
N SER A 231 2.00 18.28 -4.94
CA SER A 231 1.91 19.74 -5.09
C SER A 231 3.00 20.32 -6.00
N GLN A 232 4.15 19.65 -6.11
CA GLN A 232 5.29 20.09 -6.92
C GLN A 232 5.24 19.56 -8.35
N LYS A 233 4.59 18.41 -8.58
CA LYS A 233 4.59 17.72 -9.87
C LYS A 233 3.23 17.82 -10.54
N THR A 234 3.21 18.38 -11.75
CA THR A 234 2.01 18.45 -12.60
C THR A 234 1.96 17.36 -13.67
N GLU A 235 3.02 16.55 -13.81
CA GLU A 235 3.15 15.49 -14.81
C GLU A 235 3.33 14.12 -14.14
N SER A 236 2.86 13.05 -14.79
CA SER A 236 3.01 11.66 -14.32
C SER A 236 4.48 11.22 -14.23
N PHE A 237 4.78 10.29 -13.32
CA PHE A 237 6.13 9.78 -13.15
C PHE A 237 6.57 8.93 -14.35
N SER A 238 7.87 8.97 -14.66
CA SER A 238 8.48 8.23 -15.77
C SER A 238 9.59 7.28 -15.29
N ALA A 239 9.95 6.28 -16.09
CA ALA A 239 11.11 5.42 -15.86
C ALA A 239 12.40 6.22 -15.58
N GLN A 240 12.60 7.30 -16.34
CA GLN A 240 13.79 8.15 -16.21
C GLN A 240 13.83 8.82 -14.83
N TRP A 241 12.68 9.25 -14.32
CA TRP A 241 12.57 9.83 -13.00
C TRP A 241 12.77 8.77 -11.90
N LEU A 242 12.17 7.59 -12.06
CA LEU A 242 12.30 6.47 -11.12
C LEU A 242 13.75 5.98 -10.97
N SER A 243 14.53 5.99 -12.06
CA SER A 243 15.93 5.53 -12.05
C SER A 243 16.82 6.27 -11.04
N GLN A 244 16.41 7.46 -10.62
CA GLN A 244 17.12 8.28 -9.63
C GLN A 244 16.84 7.88 -8.18
N PHE A 245 15.80 7.08 -7.94
CA PHE A 245 15.45 6.53 -6.63
C PHE A 245 15.96 5.11 -6.43
N VAL A 246 16.71 4.55 -7.38
CA VAL A 246 17.15 3.15 -7.29
C VAL A 246 18.15 2.99 -6.14
N THR A 247 17.88 2.05 -5.24
CA THR A 247 18.63 1.83 -3.97
C THR A 247 20.08 1.41 -4.18
N ALA A 248 20.44 0.91 -5.36
CA ALA A 248 21.83 0.64 -5.75
C ALA A 248 22.60 1.95 -6.02
N GLY A 249 22.88 2.70 -4.95
CA GLY A 249 23.78 3.86 -4.96
C GLY A 249 23.15 5.23 -4.71
N SER A 250 21.83 5.34 -4.55
CA SER A 250 21.20 6.64 -4.28
C SER A 250 21.36 7.06 -2.82
N ASN A 251 22.17 8.10 -2.59
CA ASN A 251 22.19 8.80 -1.31
C ASN A 251 21.01 9.80 -1.23
N PRO A 252 20.66 10.32 -0.04
CA PRO A 252 19.55 11.28 0.10
C PRO A 252 19.66 12.53 -0.76
N ASP A 253 20.87 13.02 -1.04
CA ASP A 253 21.07 14.20 -1.89
C ASP A 253 20.68 13.91 -3.36
N GLN A 254 21.07 12.75 -3.89
CA GLN A 254 20.68 12.34 -5.25
C GLN A 254 19.17 12.14 -5.39
N GLN A 255 18.52 11.57 -4.37
CA GLN A 255 17.06 11.43 -4.35
C GLN A 255 16.36 12.80 -4.23
N ALA A 256 16.95 13.76 -3.50
CA ALA A 256 16.45 15.13 -3.44
C ALA A 256 16.62 15.87 -4.77
N GLU A 257 17.74 15.68 -5.46
CA GLU A 257 17.98 16.19 -6.82
C GLU A 257 16.92 15.67 -7.82
N ALA A 258 16.51 14.41 -7.69
CA ALA A 258 15.42 13.84 -8.48
C ALA A 258 14.06 14.50 -8.25
N LEU A 259 13.86 15.04 -7.06
CA LEU A 259 12.70 15.84 -6.70
C LEU A 259 12.85 17.31 -7.10
N GLY A 260 14.00 17.73 -7.63
CA GLY A 260 14.28 19.09 -8.08
C GLY A 260 14.95 19.98 -7.03
N PHE A 261 15.50 19.39 -5.97
CA PHE A 261 16.17 20.11 -4.88
C PHE A 261 17.68 19.99 -4.97
N SER A 262 18.43 20.98 -4.51
CA SER A 262 19.90 20.97 -4.59
C SER A 262 20.59 20.05 -3.57
N SER A 263 19.85 19.54 -2.58
CA SER A 263 20.35 18.66 -1.52
C SER A 263 19.17 18.12 -0.70
N ALA A 264 19.42 17.08 0.11
CA ALA A 264 18.47 16.58 1.10
C ALA A 264 18.10 17.65 2.13
N ALA A 265 19.03 18.55 2.48
CA ALA A 265 18.77 19.67 3.38
C ALA A 265 17.81 20.71 2.75
N ALA A 266 17.95 21.01 1.45
CA ALA A 266 17.04 21.89 0.74
C ALA A 266 15.63 21.29 0.63
N LEU A 267 15.55 19.98 0.37
CA LEU A 267 14.29 19.23 0.41
C LEU A 267 13.66 19.28 1.81
N GLU A 268 14.44 19.04 2.87
CA GLU A 268 13.98 19.08 4.26
C GLU A 268 13.41 20.45 4.63
N GLN A 269 14.10 21.53 4.27
CA GLN A 269 13.63 22.88 4.51
C GLN A 269 12.28 23.13 3.81
N SER A 270 12.20 22.84 2.51
CA SER A 270 10.99 23.08 1.72
C SER A 270 9.81 22.23 2.20
N PHE A 271 10.07 20.96 2.55
CA PHE A 271 9.06 20.07 3.11
C PHE A 271 8.58 20.57 4.49
N THR A 272 9.49 21.03 5.35
CA THR A 272 9.13 21.58 6.67
C THR A 272 8.25 22.83 6.51
N GLU A 273 8.60 23.73 5.59
CA GLU A 273 7.79 24.91 5.27
C GLU A 273 6.39 24.53 4.75
N PHE A 274 6.30 23.51 3.88
CA PHE A 274 5.03 22.99 3.39
C PHE A 274 4.15 22.45 4.52
N VAL A 275 4.70 21.61 5.39
CA VAL A 275 3.97 21.04 6.53
C VAL A 275 3.50 22.15 7.48
N GLN A 276 4.35 23.15 7.76
CA GLN A 276 3.99 24.29 8.61
C GLN A 276 2.89 25.17 8.00
N TYR A 277 2.90 25.38 6.68
CA TYR A 277 1.89 26.19 6.00
C TYR A 277 0.51 25.52 5.94
N GLN A 278 0.48 24.19 5.81
CA GLN A 278 -0.75 23.42 5.63
C GLN A 278 -1.38 22.93 6.94
N ARG A 279 -0.61 22.89 8.04
CA ARG A 279 -1.16 22.60 9.37
C ARG A 279 -1.91 23.85 9.89
N PRO A 280 -3.21 23.76 10.17
CA PRO A 280 -4.00 24.87 10.72
C PRO A 280 -3.59 25.27 12.14
#